data_AF-A0A6A6ZVE7-F1
#
_entry.id   AF-A0A6A6ZVE7-F1
#
_cell.length_a   1.000
_cell.length_b   1.000
_cell.length_c   1.000
_cell.angle_alpha   90.00
_cell.angle_beta   90.00
_cell.angle_gamma   90.00
#
_symmetry.space_group_name_H-M   'P 1'
#
loop_
_entity.id
_entity.type
_entity.pdbx_description
1 polymer ?
#
loop_
_entity_poly.entity_id
_entity_poly.type
_entity_poly.pdbx_seq_one_letter_code
_entity_poly.pdbx_strand_id
1 'polypeptide(L)'
;MKEVENNTAAIDQTLEPRSRELGTVYRCLSYTWGESPAEHQILLNGDTFCVRKNLFEFLEIAVRLLSYDLLWVDAICIDQTNVTERGHQVKRMDIIYKGAVQVLIWLGNSS
;
A
#
# COMPACT_ATOMS: atom_id res chain seq x y z
N MET A 1 -9.47 -4.81 -2.31
CA MET A 1 -8.16 -4.36 -1.78
C MET A 1 -7.80 -3.15 -2.62
N LYS A 2 -7.49 -1.98 -2.04
CA LYS A 2 -7.08 -0.85 -2.87
C LYS A 2 -5.71 -1.19 -3.45
N GLU A 3 -5.65 -1.30 -4.78
CA GLU A 3 -4.45 -1.60 -5.55
C GLU A 3 -3.67 -0.30 -5.77
N VAL A 4 -2.35 -0.34 -5.60
CA VAL A 4 -1.43 0.74 -5.96
C VAL A 4 -0.75 0.32 -7.26
N GLU A 5 -1.38 0.59 -8.40
CA GLU A 5 -0.70 0.42 -9.69
C GLU A 5 0.16 1.65 -9.97
N ASN A 6 1.49 1.47 -9.96
CA ASN A 6 2.43 2.49 -10.39
C ASN A 6 2.61 2.43 -11.90
N ASN A 7 1.80 3.15 -12.67
CA ASN A 7 1.98 3.27 -14.11
C ASN A 7 2.08 4.74 -14.53
N THR A 8 3.31 5.18 -14.87
CA THR A 8 3.54 6.47 -15.51
C THR A 8 3.59 6.28 -17.02
N ALA A 9 2.43 6.09 -17.65
CA ALA A 9 2.18 6.41 -19.05
C ALA A 9 0.69 6.22 -19.33
N ALA A 10 0.07 7.22 -19.96
CA ALA A 10 -1.34 7.25 -20.32
C ALA A 10 -1.78 5.99 -21.08
N ILE A 11 -2.69 5.21 -20.50
CA ILE A 11 -3.67 4.41 -21.23
C ILE A 11 -4.90 4.19 -20.36
N ASP A 12 -6.02 4.67 -20.88
CA ASP A 12 -7.40 4.33 -20.57
C ASP A 12 -7.56 2.82 -20.33
N GLN A 13 -7.71 2.41 -19.07
CA GLN A 13 -8.28 1.11 -18.70
C GLN A 13 -9.14 1.28 -17.45
N THR A 14 -10.46 1.19 -17.65
CA THR A 14 -11.49 1.05 -16.63
C THR A 14 -11.08 0.02 -15.56
N LEU A 15 -10.79 0.50 -14.35
CA LEU A 15 -10.51 -0.34 -13.19
C LEU A 15 -11.84 -0.94 -12.68
N GLU A 16 -12.17 -2.14 -13.15
CA GLU A 16 -13.22 -2.94 -12.52
C GLU A 16 -12.75 -3.38 -11.12
N PRO A 17 -13.57 -3.24 -10.06
CA PRO A 17 -13.21 -3.69 -8.74
C PRO A 17 -13.13 -5.23 -8.73
N ARG A 18 -11.93 -5.79 -8.94
CA ARG A 18 -11.72 -7.24 -8.77
C ARG A 18 -11.96 -7.58 -7.30
N SER A 19 -13.08 -8.24 -7.07
CA SER A 19 -13.35 -8.97 -5.84
C SER A 19 -12.19 -9.94 -5.57
N ARG A 20 -11.94 -10.24 -4.30
CA ARG A 20 -10.79 -11.01 -3.80
C ARG A 20 -10.72 -12.38 -4.49
N GLU A 21 -10.07 -12.48 -5.64
CA GLU A 21 -9.88 -13.73 -6.36
C GLU A 21 -8.89 -14.60 -5.58
N LEU A 22 -9.30 -15.85 -5.37
CA LEU A 22 -8.49 -16.87 -4.71
C LEU A 22 -7.20 -17.07 -5.54
N GLY A 23 -6.07 -16.50 -5.11
CA GLY A 23 -4.78 -16.66 -5.80
C GLY A 23 -3.99 -15.38 -6.11
N THR A 24 -4.44 -14.19 -5.70
CA THR A 24 -3.63 -12.97 -5.85
C THR A 24 -2.32 -13.08 -5.05
N VAL A 25 -1.18 -13.03 -5.75
CA VAL A 25 0.16 -12.98 -5.16
C VAL A 25 0.49 -11.53 -4.82
N TYR A 26 0.78 -11.27 -3.55
CA TYR A 26 1.15 -9.94 -3.06
C TYR A 26 2.22 -10.03 -1.98
N ARG A 27 2.94 -8.92 -1.79
CA ARG A 27 3.85 -8.71 -0.66
C ARG A 27 3.24 -7.75 0.35
N CYS A 28 3.60 -7.88 1.61
CA CYS A 28 3.24 -6.90 2.63
C CYS A 28 4.42 -5.99 2.95
N LEU A 29 4.14 -4.73 3.28
CA LEU A 29 5.13 -3.83 3.88
C LEU A 29 4.98 -3.81 5.40
N SER A 30 6.09 -4.02 6.12
CA SER A 30 6.23 -3.76 7.54
C SER A 30 7.16 -2.56 7.73
N TYR A 31 6.63 -1.49 8.31
CA TYR A 31 7.33 -0.21 8.49
C TYR A 31 6.72 0.55 9.68
N THR A 32 7.44 1.55 10.18
CA THR A 32 6.88 2.50 11.14
C THR A 32 6.20 3.67 10.42
N TRP A 33 5.05 4.11 10.90
CA TRP A 33 4.34 5.23 10.24
C TRP A 33 5.11 6.55 10.29
N GLY A 34 5.90 6.75 11.34
CA GLY A 34 6.56 8.02 11.64
C GLY A 34 5.62 9.05 12.28
N GLU A 35 6.20 10.14 12.79
CA GLU A 35 5.46 11.18 13.51
C GLU A 35 4.96 12.30 12.59
N SER A 36 5.56 12.46 11.40
CA SER A 36 5.18 13.50 10.46
C SER A 36 3.75 13.30 9.94
N PRO A 37 3.00 14.39 9.72
CA PRO A 37 1.68 14.33 9.10
C PRO A 37 1.73 13.77 7.66
N ALA A 38 0.59 13.29 7.18
CA ALA A 38 0.44 12.78 5.82
C ALA A 38 0.28 13.94 4.83
N GLU A 39 1.40 14.43 4.32
CA GLU A 39 1.46 15.61 3.43
C GLU A 39 2.04 15.28 2.05
N HIS A 40 2.63 14.10 1.88
CA HIS A 40 3.29 13.71 0.63
C HIS A 40 2.27 13.03 -0.28
N GLN A 41 2.12 13.52 -1.52
CA GLN A 41 1.11 13.05 -2.44
C GLN A 41 1.62 11.92 -3.31
N ILE A 42 0.79 10.88 -3.47
CA ILE A 42 0.96 9.81 -4.45
C ILE A 42 -0.28 9.73 -5.33
N LEU A 43 -0.11 9.21 -6.54
CA LEU A 43 -1.22 8.87 -7.41
C LEU A 43 -1.69 7.45 -7.10
N LEU A 44 -2.96 7.30 -6.79
CA LEU A 44 -3.58 6.03 -6.46
C LEU A 44 -4.88 5.88 -7.26
N ASN A 45 -4.89 4.98 -8.25
CA ASN A 45 -6.05 4.75 -9.12
C ASN A 45 -6.60 6.03 -9.78
N GLY A 46 -5.71 6.95 -10.15
CA GLY A 46 -6.07 8.23 -10.76
C GLY A 46 -6.38 9.36 -9.76
N ASP A 47 -6.53 9.04 -8.47
CA ASP A 47 -6.79 10.01 -7.42
C ASP A 47 -5.51 10.37 -6.65
N THR A 48 -5.47 11.58 -6.10
CA THR A 48 -4.39 11.98 -5.20
C THR A 48 -4.64 11.44 -3.80
N PHE A 49 -3.64 10.76 -3.23
CA PHE A 49 -3.67 10.22 -1.87
C PHE A 49 -2.45 10.72 -1.08
N CYS A 50 -2.68 11.21 0.14
CA CYS A 50 -1.59 11.69 0.99
C CYS A 50 -1.06 10.58 1.90
N VAL A 51 0.27 10.40 1.89
CA VAL A 51 1.00 9.49 2.75
C VAL A 51 2.02 10.25 3.62
N ARG A 52 2.47 9.60 4.69
CA ARG A 52 3.55 10.13 5.54
C ARG A 52 4.90 9.97 4.85
N LYS A 53 5.85 10.82 5.24
CA LYS A 53 7.20 10.86 4.70
C LYS A 53 7.88 9.48 4.63
N ASN A 54 7.83 8.70 5.71
CA ASN A 54 8.52 7.40 5.74
C ASN A 54 7.98 6.41 4.69
N LEU A 55 6.65 6.41 4.48
CA LEU A 55 6.04 5.59 3.45
C LEU A 55 6.33 6.14 2.05
N PHE A 56 6.31 7.46 1.88
CA PHE A 56 6.64 8.10 0.61
C PHE A 56 8.05 7.71 0.14
N GLU A 57 9.05 7.83 1.01
CA GLU A 57 10.45 7.45 0.70
C GLU A 57 10.57 5.98 0.30
N PHE A 58 9.87 5.09 1.02
CA PHE A 58 9.82 3.68 0.64
C PHE A 58 9.21 3.49 -0.75
N LEU A 59 8.09 4.16 -1.05
CA LEU A 59 7.39 4.02 -2.33
C LEU A 59 8.23 4.51 -3.50
N GLU A 60 8.99 5.61 -3.35
CA GLU A 60 9.91 6.09 -4.39
C GLU A 60 10.96 5.04 -4.80
N ILE A 61 11.45 4.27 -3.83
CA ILE A 61 12.39 3.17 -4.06
C ILE A 61 11.64 1.96 -4.64
N ALA A 62 10.50 1.62 -4.07
CA ALA A 62 9.69 0.47 -4.46
C ALA A 62 9.23 0.54 -5.93
N VAL A 63 8.86 1.73 -6.43
CA VAL A 63 8.50 1.95 -7.85
C VAL A 63 9.59 1.45 -8.80
N ARG A 64 10.86 1.66 -8.43
CA ARG A 64 12.02 1.32 -9.27
C ARG A 64 12.44 -0.14 -9.15
N LEU A 65 12.21 -0.77 -7.99
CA LEU A 65 12.71 -2.10 -7.68
C LEU A 65 11.65 -3.21 -7.78
N LEU A 66 10.37 -2.86 -7.64
CA LEU A 66 9.24 -3.80 -7.48
C LEU A 66 8.14 -3.55 -8.51
N SER A 67 8.48 -3.05 -9.70
CA SER A 67 7.56 -2.43 -10.66
C SER A 67 6.41 -3.31 -11.17
N TYR A 68 6.36 -4.59 -10.82
CA TYR A 68 5.29 -5.53 -11.20
C TYR A 68 4.66 -6.27 -10.01
N ASP A 69 5.04 -5.92 -8.79
CA ASP A 69 4.59 -6.63 -7.59
C ASP A 69 3.43 -5.90 -6.91
N LEU A 70 2.38 -6.65 -6.59
CA LEU A 70 1.31 -6.15 -5.75
C LEU A 70 1.79 -5.98 -4.33
N LEU A 71 1.68 -4.76 -3.82
CA LEU A 71 2.07 -4.41 -2.46
C LEU A 71 0.85 -4.08 -1.61
N TRP A 72 0.73 -4.75 -0.47
CA TRP A 72 -0.20 -4.40 0.58
C TRP A 72 0.48 -3.50 1.60
N VAL A 73 -0.06 -2.29 1.77
CA VAL A 73 0.39 -1.29 2.74
C VAL A 73 -0.81 -0.86 3.58
N ASP A 74 -0.75 -1.03 4.90
CA ASP A 74 -1.87 -0.74 5.80
C ASP A 74 -2.43 0.69 5.64
N ALA A 75 -1.56 1.71 5.55
CA ALA A 75 -1.96 3.11 5.43
C ALA A 75 -2.73 3.41 4.13
N ILE A 76 -2.62 2.56 3.11
CA ILE A 76 -3.29 2.72 1.82
C ILE A 76 -4.49 1.78 1.71
N CYS A 77 -4.31 0.51 2.09
CA CYS A 77 -5.31 -0.54 1.88
C CYS A 77 -6.44 -0.53 2.93
N ILE A 78 -6.23 0.09 4.10
CA ILE A 78 -7.23 0.22 5.16
C ILE A 78 -7.79 1.63 5.13
N ASP A 79 -9.12 1.78 5.23
CA ASP A 79 -9.71 3.10 5.44
C ASP A 79 -9.34 3.61 6.84
N GLN A 80 -8.45 4.60 6.87
CA GLN A 80 -7.95 5.18 8.11
C GLN A 80 -8.94 6.11 8.79
N THR A 81 -9.99 6.55 8.08
CA THR A 81 -11.03 7.44 8.58
C THR A 81 -12.15 6.68 9.29
N ASN A 82 -12.34 5.40 8.93
CA ASN A 82 -13.35 4.53 9.53
C ASN A 82 -12.76 3.71 10.67
N VAL A 83 -12.93 4.18 11.91
CA VAL A 83 -12.40 3.51 13.12
C VAL A 83 -12.90 2.08 13.27
N THR A 84 -14.16 1.81 12.93
CA THR A 84 -14.76 0.48 13.02
C THR A 84 -14.13 -0.47 12.01
N GLU A 85 -13.99 -0.05 10.75
CA GLU A 85 -13.32 -0.85 9.73
C GLU A 85 -11.85 -1.08 10.08
N ARG A 86 -11.14 -0.02 10.49
CA ARG A 86 -9.74 -0.12 10.91
C ARG A 86 -9.58 -1.16 12.01
N GLY A 87 -10.47 -1.18 13.01
CA GLY A 87 -10.47 -2.19 14.05
C GLY A 87 -10.64 -3.62 13.51
N HIS A 88 -11.53 -3.82 12.53
CA HIS A 88 -11.69 -5.11 11.86
C HIS A 88 -10.48 -5.52 11.02
N GLN A 89 -9.85 -4.58 10.30
CA GLN A 89 -8.67 -4.87 9.48
C GLN A 89 -7.45 -5.18 10.34
N VAL A 90 -7.25 -4.45 11.45
CA VAL A 90 -6.17 -4.73 12.41
C VAL A 90 -6.30 -6.14 12.98
N LYS A 91 -7.52 -6.58 13.33
CA LYS A 91 -7.78 -7.95 13.78
C LYS A 91 -7.49 -9.02 12.73
N ARG A 92 -7.40 -8.64 11.45
CA ARG A 92 -7.13 -9.54 10.31
C ARG A 92 -5.69 -9.45 9.82
N MET A 93 -4.83 -8.64 10.45
CA MET A 93 -3.44 -8.49 10.02
C MET A 93 -2.70 -9.83 10.03
N ASP A 94 -2.98 -10.73 10.97
CA ASP A 94 -2.34 -12.04 11.00
C ASP A 94 -2.63 -12.85 9.73
N ILE A 95 -3.89 -12.85 9.25
CA ILE A 95 -4.31 -13.54 8.03
C ILE A 95 -3.69 -12.88 6.80
N ILE A 96 -3.64 -11.54 6.77
CA ILE A 96 -3.07 -10.78 5.65
C ILE A 96 -1.57 -11.07 5.53
N TYR A 97 -0.82 -10.92 6.62
CA TYR A 97 0.63 -11.15 6.60
C TYR A 97 0.98 -12.62 6.32
N LYS A 98 0.21 -13.59 6.85
CA LYS A 98 0.39 -15.01 6.54
C LYS A 98 0.10 -15.34 5.07
N GLY A 99 -0.76 -14.57 4.42
CA GLY A 99 -1.13 -14.78 3.02
C GLY A 99 -0.18 -14.11 2.02
N ALA A 100 0.73 -13.26 2.48
CA ALA A 100 1.71 -12.61 1.61
C ALA A 100 2.83 -13.59 1.22
N VAL A 101 3.31 -13.49 -0.02
CA VAL A 101 4.45 -14.31 -0.48
C VAL A 101 5.77 -13.88 0.17
N GLN A 102 5.82 -12.63 0.60
CA GLN A 102 6.95 -12.05 1.31
C GLN A 102 6.47 -10.83 2.12
N VAL A 103 7.12 -10.58 3.25
CA VAL A 103 7.00 -9.34 4.00
C VAL A 103 8.29 -8.55 3.83
N LEU A 104 8.17 -7.34 3.28
CA LEU A 104 9.27 -6.39 3.13
C LEU A 104 9.36 -5.56 4.40
N ILE A 105 10.58 -5.42 4.94
CA ILE A 105 10.82 -4.62 6.14
C ILE A 105 11.51 -3.32 5.73
N TRP A 106 10.93 -2.19 6.12
CA TRP A 106 11.49 -0.86 5.90
C TRP A 106 11.74 -0.17 7.23
N LEU A 107 13.02 0.15 7.47
CA LEU A 107 13.46 0.77 8.73
C LEU A 107 13.58 2.29 8.61
N GLY A 108 13.19 2.88 7.47
CA GLY A 108 13.42 4.28 7.18
C GLY A 108 14.76 4.52 6.51
N ASN A 109 14.85 5.65 5.81
CA ASN A 109 16.12 6.13 5.28
C ASN A 109 16.91 6.68 6.47
N SER A 110 17.83 5.88 7.01
CA SER A 110 18.73 6.31 8.09
C SER A 110 19.48 7.53 7.61
N SER A 111 19.20 8.70 8.19
CA SER A 111 19.97 9.92 8.00
C SER A 111 20.85 10.14 9.22
#